data_AF-A0A958F837-F1
#
_entry.id   AF-A0A958F837-F1
#
_cell.length_a   1.000
_cell.length_b   1.000
_cell.length_c   1.000
_cell.angle_alpha   90.00
_cell.angle_beta   90.00
_cell.angle_gamma   90.00
#
_symmetry.space_group_name_H-M   'P 1'
#
loop_
_entity.id
_entity.type
_entity.pdbx_description
1 polymer ?
#
loop_
_entity_poly.entity_id
_entity_poly.type
_entity_poly.pdbx_seq_one_letter_code
_entity_poly.pdbx_strand_id
1 'polypeptide(L)' 'MKPHLLKPSTRAFWREGRRSGVTLRDRIHGYLYARWPYLYIGVGTGEHRLARTLKPLWRL' A
#
# COMPACT_ATOMS: atom_id res chain seq x y z
N MET A 1 -29.50 -0.26 -3.81
CA MET A 1 -28.39 -0.86 -3.03
C MET A 1 -27.13 -0.05 -3.31
N LYS A 2 -26.47 0.55 -2.30
CA LYS A 2 -25.22 1.28 -2.55
C LYS A 2 -24.13 0.26 -2.90
N PRO A 3 -23.41 0.39 -4.02
CA PRO A 3 -22.30 -0.49 -4.31
C PRO A 3 -21.27 -0.31 -3.20
N HIS A 4 -21.15 -1.32 -2.33
CA HIS A 4 -20.07 -1.34 -1.36
C HIS A 4 -18.78 -1.57 -2.13
N LEU A 5 -18.01 -0.49 -2.31
CA LEU A 5 -16.69 -0.49 -2.96
C LEU A 5 -15.70 -1.50 -2.34
N LEU A 6 -15.98 -1.97 -1.12
CA LEU A 6 -15.17 -2.94 -0.39
C LEU A 6 -16.05 -4.05 0.19
N LYS A 7 -15.59 -5.30 0.05
CA LYS A 7 -16.23 -6.47 0.66
C LYS A 7 -16.24 -6.35 2.20
N PRO A 8 -17.27 -6.87 2.91
CA PRO A 8 -17.33 -6.83 4.37
C PRO A 8 -16.09 -7.42 5.06
N SER A 9 -15.50 -8.48 4.50
CA SER A 9 -14.27 -9.11 5.00
C SER A 9 -13.07 -8.16 4.92
N THR A 10 -12.91 -7.43 3.81
CA THR A 10 -11.87 -6.40 3.66
C THR A 10 -12.04 -5.31 4.71
N ARG A 11 -13.28 -4.85 4.95
CA ARG A 11 -13.53 -3.84 6.00
C ARG A 11 -13.21 -4.37 7.40
N ALA A 12 -13.48 -5.64 7.68
CA ALA A 12 -13.16 -6.28 8.96
C ALA A 12 -11.64 -6.38 9.17
N PHE A 13 -10.90 -6.83 8.15
CA PHE A 13 -9.43 -6.92 8.19
C PHE A 13 -8.77 -5.57 8.47
N TRP A 14 -9.21 -4.51 7.78
CA TRP A 14 -8.66 -3.16 7.98
C TRP A 14 -9.02 -2.57 9.34
N ARG A 15 -10.20 -2.90 9.87
CA ARG A 15 -10.62 -2.52 11.22
C ARG A 15 -9.76 -3.19 12.28
N GLU A 16 -9.43 -4.47 12.10
CA GLU A 16 -8.55 -5.20 13.01
C GLU A 16 -7.14 -4.61 12.98
N GLY A 17 -6.58 -4.40 11.78
CA GLY A 17 -5.27 -3.73 11.66
C GLY A 17 -5.24 -2.35 12.32
N ARG A 18 -6.33 -1.56 12.29
CA ARG A 18 -6.42 -0.31 13.07
C ARG A 18 -6.29 -0.53 14.58
N ARG A 19 -6.95 -1.56 15.11
CA ARG A 19 -6.91 -1.88 16.54
C ARG A 19 -5.54 -2.39 16.98
N SER A 20 -4.85 -3.12 16.10
CA SER A 20 -3.49 -3.61 16.34
C SER A 20 -2.39 -2.56 16.11
N GLY A 21 -2.75 -1.28 15.91
CA GLY A 21 -1.77 -0.19 15.75
C GLY A 21 -1.13 -0.07 14.37
N VAL A 22 -1.59 -0.81 13.36
CA VAL A 22 -1.10 -0.69 11.98
C VAL A 22 -1.35 0.73 11.49
N THR A 23 -0.31 1.42 11.00
CA THR A 23 -0.44 2.79 10.55
C THR A 23 -1.07 2.87 9.16
N LEU A 24 -1.50 4.06 8.74
CA LEU A 24 -1.99 4.26 7.37
C LEU A 24 -0.89 3.95 6.34
N ARG A 25 0.37 4.30 6.67
CA ARG A 25 1.54 4.00 5.85
C ARG A 25 1.72 2.50 5.66
N ASP A 26 1.64 1.71 6.73
CA ASP A 26 1.80 0.25 6.67
C ASP A 26 0.69 -0.40 5.83
N ARG A 27 -0.54 0.14 5.88
CA ARG A 27 -1.63 -0.37 5.04
C ARG A 27 -1.40 -0.08 3.57
N ILE A 28 -1.00 1.14 3.23
CA ILE A 28 -0.71 1.51 1.84
C ILE A 28 0.49 0.70 1.34
N HIS A 29 1.55 0.60 2.15
CA HIS A 29 2.73 -0.20 1.88
C HIS A 29 2.37 -1.67 1.61
N GLY A 30 1.66 -2.31 2.54
CA GLY A 30 1.26 -3.71 2.42
C GLY A 30 0.33 -3.96 1.23
N TYR A 31 -0.59 -3.03 0.96
CA TYR A 31 -1.51 -3.15 -0.19
C TYR A 31 -0.78 -3.03 -1.54
N LEU A 32 0.10 -2.03 -1.68
CA LEU A 32 0.92 -1.84 -2.88
C LEU A 32 1.88 -3.01 -3.09
N TYR A 33 2.53 -3.46 -2.02
CA TYR A 33 3.42 -4.61 -2.04
C TYR A 33 2.68 -5.89 -2.48
N ALA A 34 1.52 -6.17 -1.89
CA ALA A 34 0.75 -7.38 -2.21
C ALA A 34 0.19 -7.38 -3.64
N ARG A 35 -0.16 -6.20 -4.19
CA ARG A 35 -0.75 -6.10 -5.53
C ARG A 35 0.30 -6.01 -6.64
N TRP A 36 1.43 -5.37 -6.37
CA TRP A 36 2.50 -5.12 -7.36
C TRP A 36 3.90 -5.32 -6.74
N PRO A 37 4.27 -6.54 -6.34
CA PRO A 37 5.52 -6.78 -5.60
C PRO A 37 6.75 -6.39 -6.42
N TYR A 38 6.83 -6.78 -7.69
CA TYR A 38 7.99 -6.46 -8.55
C TYR A 38 8.12 -4.96 -8.82
N LEU A 39 7.00 -4.25 -9.02
CA LEU A 39 7.01 -2.80 -9.19
C LEU A 39 7.45 -2.11 -7.90
N TYR A 40 6.91 -2.55 -6.76
CA TYR A 40 7.25 -2.03 -5.45
C TYR A 40 8.75 -2.20 -5.15
N ILE A 41 9.28 -3.41 -5.37
CA ILE A 41 10.69 -3.74 -5.19
C ILE A 41 11.55 -2.92 -6.16
N GLY A 42 11.24 -2.92 -7.46
CA GLY A 42 12.01 -2.18 -8.46
C GLY A 42 12.02 -0.67 -8.22
N VAL A 43 10.94 -0.09 -7.70
CA VAL A 43 10.92 1.32 -7.27
C VAL A 43 11.78 1.53 -6.03
N GLY A 44 11.71 0.62 -5.05
CA GLY A 44 12.50 0.69 -3.81
C GLY A 44 14.01 0.46 -4.01
N THR A 45 14.40 -0.36 -4.99
CA THR A 45 15.81 -0.65 -5.31
C THR A 45 16.41 0.32 -6.31
N GLY A 46 15.59 1.12 -7.01
CA GLY A 46 16.08 2.06 -8.03
C GLY A 46 16.13 1.51 -9.45
N GLU A 47 15.87 0.21 -9.62
CA GLU A 47 15.92 -0.50 -10.90
C GLU A 47 14.75 -0.13 -11.83
N HIS A 48 13.62 0.34 -11.27
CA HIS A 48 12.46 0.74 -12.05
C HIS A 48 12.53 2.21 -12.46
N ARG A 49 12.14 2.56 -13.69
CA ARG A 49 12.15 3.95 -14.21
C ARG A 49 11.41 4.93 -13.30
N LEU A 50 10.32 4.50 -12.68
CA LEU A 50 9.54 5.31 -11.73
C LEU A 50 10.31 5.67 -10.45
N ALA A 51 11.37 4.94 -10.09
CA ALA A 51 12.24 5.28 -8.96
C ALA A 51 12.89 6.65 -9.13
N ARG A 52 13.18 7.07 -10.38
CA ARG A 52 13.74 8.40 -10.68
C ARG A 52 12.73 9.52 -10.43
N THR A 53 11.44 9.25 -10.67
CA THR A 53 10.35 10.23 -10.54
C THR A 53 9.80 10.28 -9.10
N LEU A 54 9.77 9.15 -8.40
CA LEU A 54 9.28 9.03 -7.02
C LEU A 54 10.36 9.25 -5.96
N LYS A 55 11.64 9.34 -6.35
CA LYS A 55 12.77 9.64 -5.47
C LYS A 55 12.56 10.84 -4.50
N PRO A 56 12.00 12.00 -4.93
CA PRO A 56 11.81 13.13 -4.02
C PRO A 56 10.70 12.89 -2.98
N LEU A 57 9.71 12.04 -3.27
CA LEU A 57 8.64 11.70 -2.34
C LEU A 57 9.11 10.80 -1.19
N TRP A 58 10.28 10.15 -1.34
CA TRP A 58 10.85 9.26 -0.32
C TRP A 58 11.80 9.97 0.66
N ARG A 59 12.18 11.22 0.36
CA ARG A 59 13.06 12.07 1.21
C ARG A 59 12.29 13.14 2.00
N LEU A 60 10.96 13.20 1.88
CA LEU A 60 10.03 13.98 2.70
C LEU A 60 9.51 13.11 3.85
#